data_AF-A0A1D3SMB9-F1
#
_entry.id   AF-A0A1D3SMB9-F1
#
_cell.length_a   1.000
_cell.length_b   1.000
_cell.length_c   1.000
_cell.angle_alpha   90.00
_cell.angle_beta   90.00
_cell.angle_gamma   90.00
#
_symmetry.space_group_name_H-M   'P 1'
#
loop_
_entity.id
_entity.type
_entity.pdbx_description
1 polymer ?
#
loop_
_entity_poly.entity_id
_entity_poly.type
_entity_poly.pdbx_seq_one_letter_code
_entity_poly.pdbx_strand_id
1 'polypeptide(L)'
;MSLNIIIYDVGVPLPSTLNYNNLNKKKSYDSDRKCNKLADDLSEYKNVFDFCENFTGVIENFDKFSFVGQFDDDSCKVVKFWVYDRLFNLRTNNTNVSDINKIINKLNENINLDKIQKCTIFDFKYSKEVFYKMKSLYDYATNYKTIKDHLYGKNYICNKNLKDYIDKNYEIYINIKNNCNTSDRIHEEYCKVYEYIKEVFINEALPLSCKVRNIESEADEQEEFGESSREGMTQTLGSLSQGDKERSVFSGKSERGHDSVLTFEDHKPSVPITNIIVGVIFPLLGIFCIFFIFYKFTPFKSWLRTHLLKKKIIQYYEVEEYIQKNLNESYHTNGQHMRYHPL
;
A
#
# COMPACT_ATOMS: atom_id res chain seq x y z
N MET A 1 3.84 -5.36 17.42
CA MET A 1 3.23 -5.63 16.10
C MET A 1 3.69 -4.52 15.16
N SER A 2 4.72 -4.80 14.36
CA SER A 2 5.31 -3.83 13.43
C SER A 2 4.34 -3.63 12.27
N LEU A 3 3.81 -2.42 12.08
CA LEU A 3 3.19 -2.04 10.82
C LEU A 3 4.31 -2.00 9.78
N ASN A 4 4.60 -3.17 9.19
CA ASN A 4 5.21 -3.25 7.89
C ASN A 4 4.28 -2.48 6.95
N ILE A 5 4.68 -1.28 6.57
CA ILE A 5 4.10 -0.58 5.43
C ILE A 5 4.48 -1.43 4.22
N ILE A 6 3.67 -2.46 3.95
CA ILE A 6 3.47 -2.94 2.60
C ILE A 6 2.98 -1.68 1.88
N ILE A 7 3.84 -1.10 1.04
CA ILE A 7 3.39 -0.10 0.08
C ILE A 7 2.48 -0.87 -0.85
N TYR A 8 1.21 -0.99 -0.46
CA TYR A 8 0.15 -1.36 -1.36
C TYR A 8 0.18 -0.28 -2.43
N ASP A 9 0.47 -0.68 -3.66
CA ASP A 9 0.48 0.24 -4.77
C ASP A 9 -0.95 0.76 -4.95
N VAL A 10 -1.18 1.98 -4.46
CA VAL A 10 -2.46 2.69 -4.60
C VAL A 10 -2.64 3.24 -6.02
N GLY A 11 -1.63 3.12 -6.90
CA GLY A 11 -1.74 3.53 -8.30
C GLY A 11 -1.80 5.04 -8.53
N VAL A 12 -1.53 5.84 -7.50
CA VAL A 12 -1.41 7.30 -7.55
C VAL A 12 -0.26 7.75 -6.64
N PRO A 13 0.63 8.66 -7.07
CA PRO A 13 1.69 9.17 -6.21
C PRO A 13 1.11 10.06 -5.11
N LEU A 14 1.16 9.59 -3.86
CA LEU A 14 0.62 10.31 -2.70
C LEU A 14 1.59 11.40 -2.21
N PRO A 15 1.23 12.70 -2.23
CA PRO A 15 2.10 13.80 -1.83
C PRO A 15 2.83 13.61 -0.48
N SER A 16 2.12 13.17 0.56
CA SER A 16 2.73 12.83 1.87
C SER A 16 3.87 11.81 1.76
N THR A 17 3.67 10.75 0.96
CA THR A 17 4.70 9.73 0.71
C THR A 17 5.88 10.31 -0.07
N LEU A 18 5.62 11.18 -1.05
CA LEU A 18 6.67 11.86 -1.81
C LEU A 18 7.53 12.75 -0.91
N ASN A 19 6.88 13.55 -0.07
CA ASN A 19 7.53 14.45 0.88
C ASN A 19 8.42 13.67 1.85
N TYR A 20 7.91 12.60 2.48
CA TYR A 20 8.71 11.76 3.38
C TYR A 20 9.86 11.04 2.67
N ASN A 21 9.66 10.59 1.43
CA ASN A 21 10.73 10.01 0.63
C ASN A 21 11.81 11.03 0.29
N ASN A 22 11.44 12.30 0.03
CA ASN A 22 12.41 13.37 -0.19
C ASN A 22 13.26 13.63 1.06
N LEU A 23 12.63 13.67 2.24
CA LEU A 23 13.33 13.80 3.53
C LEU A 23 14.27 12.62 3.80
N ASN A 24 13.82 11.38 3.56
CA ASN A 24 14.61 10.16 3.75
C ASN A 24 15.87 10.08 2.85
N LYS A 25 15.92 10.84 1.75
CA LYS A 25 17.08 10.86 0.83
C LYS A 25 18.19 11.80 1.32
N LYS A 26 17.90 12.75 2.21
CA LYS A 26 18.93 13.67 2.71
C LYS A 26 19.76 12.97 3.77
N LYS A 27 21.09 13.13 3.68
CA LYS A 27 22.05 12.74 4.71
C LYS A 27 23.06 13.87 4.84
N SER A 28 23.56 14.09 6.04
CA SER A 28 24.64 15.04 6.30
C SER A 28 25.99 14.33 6.18
N TYR A 29 26.90 14.89 5.37
CA TYR A 29 28.25 14.36 5.19
C TYR A 29 29.16 14.55 6.41
N ASP A 30 28.86 15.53 7.26
CA ASP A 30 29.68 15.91 8.42
C ASP A 30 29.06 15.44 9.76
N SER A 31 28.09 14.51 9.69
CA SER A 31 27.33 14.06 10.85
C SER A 31 27.90 12.84 11.56
N ASP A 32 28.85 12.12 10.95
CA ASP A 32 29.41 10.85 11.43
C ASP A 32 29.77 10.88 12.91
N ARG A 33 30.57 11.86 13.36
CA ARG A 33 31.02 11.93 14.75
C ARG A 33 29.85 12.08 15.73
N LYS A 34 28.88 12.95 15.40
CA LYS A 34 27.71 13.22 16.27
C LYS A 34 26.74 12.04 16.24
N CYS A 35 26.53 11.43 15.08
CA CYS A 35 25.62 10.31 14.90
C CYS A 35 26.16 9.00 15.45
N ASN A 36 27.48 8.76 15.39
CA ASN A 36 28.12 7.65 16.10
C ASN A 36 27.93 7.81 17.61
N LYS A 37 28.23 8.99 18.16
CA LYS A 37 28.00 9.26 19.59
C LYS A 37 26.54 9.06 20.00
N LEU A 38 25.59 9.54 19.20
CA LEU A 38 24.17 9.34 19.48
C LEU A 38 23.76 7.87 19.42
N ALA A 39 24.29 7.11 18.47
CA ALA A 39 24.03 5.68 18.35
C ALA A 39 24.61 4.90 19.55
N ASP A 40 25.78 5.29 20.06
CA ASP A 40 26.39 4.71 21.26
C ASP A 40 25.54 5.02 22.52
N ASP A 41 25.13 6.28 22.69
CA ASP A 41 24.26 6.74 23.80
C ASP A 41 22.88 6.05 23.81
N LEU A 42 22.43 5.58 22.64
CA LEU A 42 21.13 4.95 22.40
C LEU A 42 21.29 3.51 21.86
N SER A 43 22.32 2.80 22.32
CA SER A 43 22.68 1.45 21.84
C SER A 43 21.58 0.39 21.99
N GLU A 44 20.55 0.64 22.80
CA GLU A 44 19.36 -0.22 22.86
C GLU A 44 18.44 -0.11 21.62
N TYR A 45 18.62 0.93 20.79
CA TYR A 45 17.87 1.16 19.57
C TYR A 45 18.71 0.85 18.33
N LYS A 46 18.12 0.14 17.36
CA LYS A 46 18.70 -0.09 16.04
C LYS A 46 18.43 1.09 15.12
N ASN A 47 19.32 1.27 14.14
CA ASN A 47 19.20 2.27 13.07
C ASN A 47 19.19 3.73 13.57
N VAL A 48 19.71 3.99 14.78
CA VAL A 48 19.84 5.36 15.31
C VAL A 48 20.79 6.18 14.45
N PHE A 49 21.91 5.60 14.02
CA PHE A 49 22.88 6.25 13.13
C PHE A 49 22.23 6.72 11.83
N ASP A 50 21.56 5.81 11.10
CA ASP A 50 20.86 6.14 9.84
C ASP A 50 19.80 7.23 10.03
N PHE A 51 19.03 7.16 11.12
CA PHE A 51 18.06 8.21 11.45
C PHE A 51 18.74 9.55 11.74
N CYS A 52 19.83 9.54 12.49
CA CYS A 52 20.59 10.74 12.82
C CYS A 52 21.18 11.42 11.58
N GLU A 53 21.76 10.65 10.66
CA GLU A 53 22.27 11.18 9.39
C GLU A 53 21.13 11.83 8.59
N ASN A 54 19.98 11.16 8.50
CA ASN A 54 18.82 11.68 7.81
C ASN A 54 18.32 12.98 8.46
N PHE A 55 18.13 12.98 9.78
CA PHE A 55 17.61 14.12 10.52
C PHE A 55 18.55 15.32 10.43
N THR A 56 19.86 15.10 10.57
CA THR A 56 20.87 16.16 10.42
C THR A 56 20.88 16.73 9.01
N GLY A 57 20.83 15.87 7.98
CA GLY A 57 20.76 16.31 6.59
C GLY A 57 19.47 17.08 6.27
N VAL A 58 18.35 16.74 6.89
CA VAL A 58 17.09 17.50 6.80
C VAL A 58 17.24 18.88 7.44
N ILE A 59 17.83 18.98 8.63
CA ILE A 59 18.04 20.28 9.32
C ILE A 59 18.92 21.21 8.48
N GLU A 60 20.05 20.70 7.98
CA GLU A 60 21.00 21.48 7.16
C GLU A 60 20.38 22.02 5.87
N ASN A 61 19.39 21.31 5.33
CA ASN A 61 18.72 21.67 4.08
C ASN A 61 17.28 22.16 4.30
N PHE A 62 16.90 22.49 5.54
CA PHE A 62 15.52 22.79 5.89
C PHE A 62 14.90 23.89 5.00
N ASP A 63 15.62 25.00 4.82
CA ASP A 63 15.15 26.14 4.01
C ASP A 63 15.19 25.88 2.49
N LYS A 64 15.71 24.73 2.05
CA LYS A 64 15.83 24.36 0.62
C LYS A 64 14.78 23.35 0.18
N PHE A 65 13.98 22.81 1.10
CA PHE A 65 12.93 21.87 0.72
C PHE A 65 11.78 22.59 0.03
N SER A 66 11.30 21.98 -1.04
CA SER A 66 9.95 22.19 -1.53
C SER A 66 9.16 20.92 -1.29
N PHE A 67 7.98 21.08 -0.71
CA PHE A 67 7.03 19.98 -0.54
C PHE A 67 5.93 20.07 -1.59
N VAL A 68 5.09 19.04 -1.65
CA VAL A 68 3.92 18.98 -2.53
C VAL A 68 2.68 18.55 -1.75
N GLY A 69 1.50 18.87 -2.26
CA GLY A 69 0.22 18.51 -1.67
C GLY A 69 -0.46 19.70 -1.00
N GLN A 70 -1.50 19.43 -0.20
CA GLN A 70 -2.39 20.47 0.35
C GLN A 70 -1.74 21.48 1.30
N PHE A 71 -0.58 21.15 1.88
CA PHE A 71 0.14 21.95 2.88
C PHE A 71 1.63 22.05 2.53
N ASP A 72 1.93 22.31 1.25
CA ASP A 72 3.29 22.35 0.72
C ASP A 72 4.12 23.53 1.22
N ASP A 73 3.47 24.59 1.65
CA ASP A 73 4.06 25.77 2.30
C ASP A 73 4.43 25.52 3.78
N ASP A 74 3.80 24.54 4.45
CA ASP A 74 4.02 24.24 5.86
C ASP A 74 5.13 23.20 6.11
N SER A 75 6.35 23.60 5.81
CA SER A 75 7.56 22.79 6.00
C SER A 75 7.72 22.24 7.42
N CYS A 76 7.31 23.01 8.44
CA CYS A 76 7.40 22.59 9.84
C CYS A 76 6.52 21.37 10.12
N LYS A 77 5.28 21.35 9.59
CA LYS A 77 4.33 20.26 9.84
C LYS A 77 4.77 18.99 9.12
N VAL A 78 5.24 19.11 7.88
CA VAL A 78 5.78 17.98 7.11
C VAL A 78 6.95 17.33 7.86
N VAL A 79 7.95 18.12 8.28
CA VAL A 79 9.12 17.61 9.01
C VAL A 79 8.74 17.06 10.38
N LYS A 80 7.76 17.66 11.07
CA LYS A 80 7.25 17.19 12.37
C LYS A 80 6.64 15.79 12.28
N PHE A 81 5.72 15.56 11.35
CA PHE A 81 5.15 14.22 11.17
C PHE A 81 6.19 13.20 10.72
N TRP A 82 7.11 13.61 9.85
CA TRP A 82 8.21 12.73 9.43
C TRP A 82 9.11 12.32 10.60
N VAL A 83 9.58 13.26 11.42
CA VAL A 83 10.52 12.93 12.51
C VAL A 83 9.87 12.02 13.54
N TYR A 84 8.62 12.28 13.92
CA TYR A 84 7.91 11.40 14.87
C TYR A 84 7.64 10.02 14.27
N ASP A 85 7.31 9.91 12.98
CA ASP A 85 7.16 8.61 12.34
C ASP A 85 8.45 7.81 12.36
N ARG A 86 9.59 8.47 12.14
CA ARG A 86 10.91 7.85 12.27
C ARG A 86 11.18 7.42 13.72
N LEU A 87 10.94 8.29 14.69
CA LEU A 87 11.15 8.02 16.12
C LEU A 87 10.31 6.84 16.61
N PHE A 88 9.01 6.82 16.33
CA PHE A 88 8.11 5.73 16.73
C PHE A 88 8.43 4.39 16.04
N ASN A 89 9.13 4.42 14.90
CA ASN A 89 9.54 3.23 14.14
C ASN A 89 11.00 2.81 14.37
N LEU A 90 11.75 3.50 15.24
CA LEU A 90 13.05 3.00 15.69
C LEU A 90 12.85 1.64 16.38
N ARG A 91 13.63 0.65 15.95
CA ARG A 91 13.51 -0.72 16.45
C ARG A 91 14.30 -0.83 17.74
N THR A 92 13.66 -1.24 18.82
CA THR A 92 14.34 -1.53 20.09
C THR A 92 14.83 -2.98 20.14
N ASN A 93 15.96 -3.20 20.79
CA ASN A 93 16.48 -4.53 21.14
C ASN A 93 15.72 -5.16 22.32
N ASN A 94 15.03 -4.34 23.11
CA ASN A 94 14.30 -4.75 24.31
C ASN A 94 12.79 -4.80 24.03
N THR A 95 12.06 -5.68 24.72
CA THR A 95 10.59 -5.77 24.63
C THR A 95 9.85 -4.59 25.27
N ASN A 96 10.58 -3.66 25.90
CA ASN A 96 10.02 -2.49 26.58
C ASN A 96 9.57 -1.40 25.58
N VAL A 97 8.60 -0.60 26.01
CA VAL A 97 8.10 0.57 25.28
C VAL A 97 9.25 1.52 24.98
N SER A 98 9.38 1.95 23.71
CA SER A 98 10.35 2.95 23.27
C SER A 98 10.12 4.27 24.02
N ASP A 99 11.11 4.73 24.79
CA ASP A 99 11.09 6.03 25.45
C ASP A 99 11.57 7.11 24.48
N ILE A 100 10.62 7.68 23.75
CA ILE A 100 10.90 8.72 22.76
C ILE A 100 11.43 10.00 23.40
N ASN A 101 11.06 10.30 24.64
CA ASN A 101 11.57 11.49 25.33
C ASN A 101 13.06 11.35 25.58
N LYS A 102 13.53 10.15 25.95
CA LYS A 102 14.98 9.86 26.03
C LYS A 102 15.68 10.16 24.70
N ILE A 103 15.12 9.68 23.58
CA ILE A 103 15.70 9.89 22.25
C ILE A 103 15.74 11.38 21.88
N ILE A 104 14.62 12.10 22.09
CA ILE A 104 14.50 13.53 21.82
C ILE A 104 15.51 14.34 22.64
N ASN A 105 15.65 14.05 23.93
CA ASN A 105 16.65 14.72 24.77
C ASN A 105 18.07 14.51 24.23
N LYS A 106 18.40 13.28 23.83
CA LYS A 106 19.70 12.97 23.23
C LYS A 106 19.92 13.63 21.87
N LEU A 107 18.88 13.81 21.07
CA LEU A 107 18.97 14.60 19.84
C LEU A 107 19.28 16.07 20.15
N ASN A 108 18.56 16.68 21.11
CA ASN A 108 18.77 18.07 21.52
C ASN A 108 20.18 18.32 22.06
N GLU A 109 20.78 17.33 22.76
CA GLU A 109 22.15 17.41 23.28
C GLU A 109 23.23 17.33 22.18
N ASN A 110 22.99 16.57 21.11
CA ASN A 110 24.04 16.19 20.15
C ASN A 110 23.89 16.86 18.77
N ILE A 111 22.74 17.43 18.44
CA ILE A 111 22.42 18.01 17.13
C ILE A 111 22.03 19.47 17.28
N ASN A 112 22.58 20.35 16.42
CA ASN A 112 22.17 21.74 16.35
C ASN A 112 20.81 21.83 15.64
N LEU A 113 19.81 22.42 16.29
CA LEU A 113 18.44 22.56 15.79
C LEU A 113 18.09 23.98 15.33
N ASP A 114 19.03 24.93 15.27
CA ASP A 114 18.78 26.36 15.00
C ASP A 114 17.94 26.58 13.72
N LYS A 115 18.25 25.82 12.65
CA LYS A 115 17.54 25.90 11.36
C LYS A 115 16.05 25.55 11.44
N ILE A 116 15.68 24.72 12.41
CA ILE A 116 14.31 24.28 12.65
C ILE A 116 13.73 24.84 13.94
N GLN A 117 14.41 25.76 14.63
CA GLN A 117 13.98 26.31 15.91
C GLN A 117 12.61 27.00 15.82
N LYS A 118 12.31 27.62 14.67
CA LYS A 118 10.99 28.21 14.36
C LYS A 118 9.86 27.18 14.35
N CYS A 119 10.18 25.91 14.16
CA CYS A 119 9.25 24.81 14.19
C CYS A 119 9.22 24.23 15.60
N THR A 120 8.04 24.24 16.25
CA THR A 120 7.84 23.49 17.50
C THR A 120 7.75 21.98 17.19
N ILE A 121 8.90 21.39 16.81
CA ILE A 121 8.97 20.00 16.36
C ILE A 121 8.68 19.05 17.52
N PHE A 122 9.42 19.16 18.63
CA PHE A 122 9.42 18.18 19.73
C PHE A 122 8.44 18.48 20.88
N ASP A 123 7.24 18.98 20.57
CA ASP A 123 6.20 19.29 21.58
C ASP A 123 5.16 18.17 21.75
N PHE A 124 5.32 17.07 21.01
CA PHE A 124 4.34 16.00 20.94
C PHE A 124 4.66 14.94 22.01
N LYS A 125 3.71 14.73 22.93
CA LYS A 125 3.87 13.89 24.13
C LYS A 125 3.07 12.59 24.09
N TYR A 126 2.45 12.28 22.95
CA TYR A 126 1.39 11.27 22.90
C TYR A 126 1.91 9.88 22.59
N SER A 127 1.08 8.87 22.84
CA SER A 127 1.42 7.48 22.55
C SER A 127 1.61 7.24 21.05
N LYS A 128 2.28 6.12 20.71
CA LYS A 128 2.45 5.68 19.32
C LYS A 128 1.12 5.58 18.58
N GLU A 129 0.10 5.03 19.22
CA GLU A 129 -1.23 4.87 18.63
C GLU A 129 -1.87 6.22 18.29
N VAL A 130 -1.86 7.15 19.25
CA VAL A 130 -2.43 8.49 19.10
C VAL A 130 -1.71 9.27 18.00
N PHE A 131 -0.37 9.12 17.89
CA PHE A 131 0.40 9.63 16.75
C PHE A 131 -0.05 9.11 15.40
N TYR A 132 -0.24 7.79 15.24
CA TYR A 132 -0.63 7.27 13.94
C TYR A 132 -2.05 7.68 13.53
N LYS A 133 -2.96 7.94 14.48
CA LYS A 133 -4.26 8.55 14.20
C LYS A 133 -4.10 9.96 13.61
N MET A 134 -3.30 10.82 14.27
CA MET A 134 -3.00 12.17 13.79
C MET A 134 -2.30 12.18 12.44
N LYS A 135 -1.27 11.32 12.28
CA LYS A 135 -0.52 11.21 11.03
C LYS A 135 -1.44 10.77 9.88
N SER A 136 -2.34 9.82 10.13
CA SER A 136 -3.32 9.39 9.10
C SER A 136 -4.22 10.54 8.67
N LEU A 137 -4.71 11.35 9.62
CA LEU A 137 -5.50 12.55 9.33
C LEU A 137 -4.73 13.55 8.45
N TYR A 138 -3.51 13.90 8.88
CA TYR A 138 -2.66 14.86 8.20
C TYR A 138 -2.26 14.37 6.80
N ASP A 139 -1.81 13.12 6.67
CA ASP A 139 -1.41 12.55 5.40
C ASP A 139 -2.59 12.48 4.43
N TYR A 140 -3.78 12.09 4.91
CA TYR A 140 -4.97 12.02 4.07
C TYR A 140 -5.39 13.39 3.55
N ALA A 141 -5.41 14.41 4.41
CA ALA A 141 -5.67 15.80 4.00
C ALA A 141 -4.60 16.30 3.00
N THR A 142 -3.33 15.99 3.25
CA THR A 142 -2.20 16.34 2.36
C THR A 142 -2.37 15.72 0.96
N ASN A 143 -2.93 14.51 0.89
CA ASN A 143 -3.12 13.77 -0.36
C ASN A 143 -4.46 14.05 -1.06
N TYR A 144 -5.40 14.72 -0.40
CA TYR A 144 -6.81 14.77 -0.78
C TYR A 144 -7.00 15.28 -2.22
N LYS A 145 -6.43 16.45 -2.54
CA LYS A 145 -6.53 17.07 -3.87
C LYS A 145 -5.97 16.14 -4.97
N THR A 146 -4.78 15.57 -4.77
CA THR A 146 -4.15 14.66 -5.75
C THR A 146 -5.00 13.43 -6.01
N ILE A 147 -5.58 12.84 -4.97
CA ILE A 147 -6.49 11.69 -5.12
C ILE A 147 -7.76 12.13 -5.85
N LYS A 148 -8.36 13.26 -5.47
CA LYS A 148 -9.56 13.81 -6.13
C LYS A 148 -9.34 14.01 -7.64
N ASP A 149 -8.25 14.69 -8.00
CA ASP A 149 -7.88 14.96 -9.40
C ASP A 149 -7.64 13.65 -10.17
N HIS A 150 -6.99 12.67 -9.54
CA HIS A 150 -6.79 11.34 -10.11
C HIS A 150 -8.11 10.59 -10.35
N LEU A 151 -9.03 10.62 -9.39
CA LEU A 151 -10.34 9.98 -9.52
C LEU A 151 -11.16 10.63 -10.64
N TYR A 152 -11.18 11.96 -10.71
CA TYR A 152 -11.86 12.70 -11.77
C TYR A 152 -11.34 12.29 -13.16
N GLY A 153 -10.01 12.24 -13.34
CA GLY A 153 -9.38 11.79 -14.58
C GLY A 153 -9.58 10.31 -14.93
N LYS A 154 -10.13 9.51 -14.01
CA LYS A 154 -10.41 8.07 -14.18
C LYS A 154 -11.91 7.73 -14.12
N ASN A 155 -12.80 8.72 -14.26
CA ASN A 155 -14.24 8.54 -14.13
C ASN A 155 -14.64 7.83 -12.81
N TYR A 156 -13.92 8.15 -11.72
CA TYR A 156 -14.09 7.57 -10.39
C TYR A 156 -13.92 6.04 -10.34
N ILE A 157 -13.18 5.46 -11.28
CA ILE A 157 -12.74 4.05 -11.23
C ILE A 157 -11.36 4.01 -10.56
N CYS A 158 -11.18 3.11 -9.60
CA CYS A 158 -9.95 2.97 -8.84
C CYS A 158 -9.58 1.49 -8.61
N ASN A 159 -8.33 1.23 -8.25
CA ASN A 159 -7.96 -0.11 -7.78
C ASN A 159 -8.39 -0.31 -6.31
N LYS A 160 -8.41 -1.56 -5.86
CA LYS A 160 -8.80 -1.93 -4.49
C LYS A 160 -7.98 -1.22 -3.42
N ASN A 161 -6.67 -1.08 -3.61
CA ASN A 161 -5.79 -0.45 -2.61
C ASN A 161 -6.13 1.03 -2.40
N LEU A 162 -6.43 1.77 -3.48
CA LEU A 162 -6.85 3.17 -3.39
C LEU A 162 -8.22 3.30 -2.72
N LYS A 163 -9.15 2.38 -3.03
CA LYS A 163 -10.44 2.32 -2.34
C LYS A 163 -10.28 2.10 -0.84
N ASP A 164 -9.51 1.08 -0.46
CA ASP A 164 -9.23 0.75 0.95
C ASP A 164 -8.53 1.90 1.66
N TYR A 165 -7.62 2.61 0.99
CA TYR A 165 -6.96 3.80 1.51
C TYR A 165 -7.95 4.94 1.77
N ILE A 166 -8.83 5.27 0.82
CA ILE A 166 -9.83 6.33 0.95
C ILE A 166 -10.81 6.01 2.08
N ASP A 167 -11.40 4.82 2.05
CA ASP A 167 -12.44 4.41 2.99
C ASP A 167 -11.90 4.41 4.43
N LYS A 168 -10.73 3.81 4.66
CA LYS A 168 -10.10 3.74 5.99
C LYS A 168 -9.75 5.12 6.55
N ASN A 169 -9.17 6.00 5.74
CA ASN A 169 -8.78 7.33 6.24
C ASN A 169 -10.01 8.22 6.46
N TYR A 170 -11.05 8.06 5.64
CA TYR A 170 -12.31 8.77 5.85
C TYR A 170 -13.03 8.33 7.13
N GLU A 171 -13.02 7.03 7.45
CA GLU A 171 -13.54 6.52 8.73
C GLU A 171 -12.81 7.13 9.93
N ILE A 172 -11.47 7.17 9.89
CA ILE A 172 -10.64 7.81 10.92
C ILE A 172 -11.00 9.31 11.05
N TYR A 173 -11.17 10.01 9.93
CA TYR A 173 -11.57 11.41 9.90
C TYR A 173 -12.92 11.64 10.56
N ILE A 174 -13.95 10.86 10.22
CA ILE A 174 -15.29 11.01 10.79
C ILE A 174 -15.30 10.71 12.29
N ASN A 175 -14.59 9.67 12.72
CA ASN A 175 -14.47 9.34 14.14
C ASN A 175 -13.86 10.53 14.92
N ILE A 176 -12.72 11.04 14.47
CA ILE A 176 -12.05 12.19 15.11
C ILE A 176 -12.92 13.45 15.05
N LYS A 177 -13.53 13.76 13.90
CA LYS A 177 -14.45 14.90 13.75
C LYS A 177 -15.57 14.85 14.79
N ASN A 178 -16.20 13.69 14.94
CA ASN A 178 -17.30 13.53 15.89
C ASN A 178 -16.82 13.70 17.34
N ASN A 179 -15.68 13.09 17.68
CA ASN A 179 -15.11 13.21 19.03
C ASN A 179 -14.66 14.63 19.36
N CYS A 180 -14.16 15.39 18.39
CA CYS A 180 -13.74 16.79 18.62
C CYS A 180 -14.91 17.77 18.73
N ASN A 181 -16.11 17.39 18.28
CA ASN A 181 -17.31 18.22 18.35
C ASN A 181 -18.14 18.03 19.63
N THR A 182 -17.77 17.09 20.51
CA THR A 182 -18.43 16.91 21.81
C THR A 182 -17.85 17.86 22.88
N SER A 183 -18.65 18.20 23.90
CA SER A 183 -18.27 19.17 24.94
C SER A 183 -17.22 18.67 25.95
N ASP A 184 -16.90 17.38 25.93
CA ASP A 184 -15.87 16.77 26.78
C ASP A 184 -14.47 17.00 26.19
N ARG A 185 -14.06 18.27 26.12
CA ARG A 185 -12.80 18.74 25.51
C ARG A 185 -11.52 18.38 26.28
N ILE A 186 -11.58 17.42 27.21
CA ILE A 186 -10.43 17.05 28.04
C ILE A 186 -9.48 16.09 27.29
N HIS A 187 -9.94 15.43 26.22
CA HIS A 187 -9.17 14.42 25.48
C HIS A 187 -9.58 14.59 24.00
N GLU A 188 -8.74 14.80 22.99
CA GLU A 188 -7.45 14.20 22.69
C GLU A 188 -6.74 15.09 21.65
N GLU A 189 -5.42 15.08 21.62
CA GLU A 189 -4.61 16.08 20.93
C GLU A 189 -4.63 15.96 19.40
N TYR A 190 -5.26 14.91 18.89
CA TYR A 190 -5.67 14.83 17.50
C TYR A 190 -6.64 15.95 17.10
N CYS A 191 -7.35 16.57 18.04
CA CYS A 191 -8.27 17.66 17.72
C CYS A 191 -7.53 18.89 17.22
N LYS A 192 -6.28 19.12 17.65
CA LYS A 192 -5.45 20.19 17.08
C LYS A 192 -5.13 19.95 15.61
N VAL A 193 -4.88 18.68 15.25
CA VAL A 193 -4.64 18.28 13.86
C VAL A 193 -5.94 18.38 13.06
N TYR A 194 -7.06 17.94 13.62
CA TYR A 194 -8.38 18.10 13.01
C TYR A 194 -8.68 19.57 12.70
N GLU A 195 -8.51 20.46 13.68
CA GLU A 195 -8.72 21.90 13.53
C GLU A 195 -7.85 22.51 12.42
N TYR A 196 -6.61 22.02 12.28
CA TYR A 196 -5.70 22.44 11.22
C TYR A 196 -6.15 21.98 9.83
N ILE A 197 -6.66 20.75 9.68
CA ILE A 197 -7.01 20.20 8.36
C ILE A 197 -8.48 20.39 7.97
N LYS A 198 -9.37 20.79 8.89
CA LYS A 198 -10.82 20.77 8.67
C LYS A 198 -11.25 21.58 7.45
N GLU A 199 -10.54 22.66 7.12
CA GLU A 199 -10.85 23.53 5.98
C GLU A 199 -10.79 22.77 4.66
N VAL A 200 -9.85 21.83 4.52
CA VAL A 200 -9.73 20.95 3.34
C VAL A 200 -11.03 20.21 3.07
N PHE A 201 -11.66 19.69 4.13
CA PHE A 201 -12.89 18.90 4.02
C PHE A 201 -14.17 19.74 4.05
N ILE A 202 -14.13 20.95 4.63
CA ILE A 202 -15.27 21.89 4.59
C ILE A 202 -15.47 22.41 3.17
N ASN A 203 -14.38 22.71 2.47
CA ASN A 203 -14.41 23.19 1.08
C ASN A 203 -14.82 22.08 0.09
N GLU A 204 -14.82 20.83 0.53
CA GLU A 204 -14.98 19.63 -0.29
C GLU A 204 -16.14 18.77 0.24
N ALA A 205 -17.35 19.34 0.25
CA ALA A 205 -18.56 18.89 0.96
C ALA A 205 -18.97 17.39 0.83
N LEU A 206 -18.32 16.60 -0.02
CA LEU A 206 -18.58 15.17 -0.20
C LEU A 206 -17.31 14.33 0.04
N PRO A 207 -17.43 13.15 0.67
CA PRO A 207 -16.32 12.21 0.76
C PRO A 207 -15.86 11.77 -0.64
N LEU A 208 -14.54 11.60 -0.79
CA LEU A 208 -14.01 10.88 -1.94
C LEU A 208 -14.56 9.46 -1.94
N SER A 209 -14.98 9.00 -3.11
CA SER A 209 -15.42 7.62 -3.30
C SER A 209 -15.09 7.20 -4.72
N CYS A 210 -14.92 5.90 -4.92
CA CYS A 210 -14.63 5.34 -6.23
C CYS A 210 -15.17 3.91 -6.33
N LYS A 211 -15.37 3.44 -7.57
CA LYS A 211 -15.77 2.07 -7.87
C LYS A 211 -14.54 1.26 -8.26
N VAL A 212 -14.41 0.07 -7.71
CA VAL A 212 -13.39 -0.89 -8.17
C VAL A 212 -13.93 -1.59 -9.40
N ARG A 213 -13.16 -1.60 -10.50
CA ARG A 213 -13.54 -2.34 -11.70
C ARG A 213 -13.51 -3.83 -11.37
N ASN A 214 -14.66 -4.48 -11.38
CA ASN A 214 -14.72 -5.93 -11.37
C ASN A 214 -14.35 -6.37 -12.79
N ILE A 215 -13.17 -6.95 -12.95
CA ILE A 215 -12.71 -7.50 -14.24
C ILE A 215 -13.58 -8.71 -14.67
N GLU A 216 -14.47 -9.19 -13.80
CA GLU A 216 -15.33 -10.35 -14.05
C GLU A 216 -16.54 -10.09 -14.95
N SER A 217 -16.82 -8.84 -15.39
CA SER A 217 -18.07 -8.54 -16.13
C SER A 217 -17.91 -7.78 -17.45
N GLU A 218 -16.72 -7.71 -18.05
CA GLU A 218 -16.52 -7.08 -19.37
C GLU A 218 -16.26 -8.12 -20.49
N ALA A 219 -16.82 -9.33 -20.37
CA ALA A 219 -16.83 -10.34 -21.43
C ALA A 219 -18.13 -10.36 -22.27
N ASP A 220 -19.21 -9.74 -21.80
CA ASP A 220 -20.52 -9.77 -22.45
C ASP A 220 -21.04 -8.35 -22.70
N GLU A 221 -20.41 -7.60 -23.60
CA GLU A 221 -21.05 -6.43 -24.22
C GLU A 221 -20.28 -6.03 -25.50
N GLN A 222 -20.22 -6.97 -26.46
CA GLN A 222 -20.05 -6.65 -27.87
C GLN A 222 -21.03 -7.50 -28.68
N GLU A 223 -22.07 -6.84 -29.19
CA GLU A 223 -22.77 -7.05 -30.47
C GLU A 223 -24.28 -6.87 -30.32
N GLU A 224 -24.74 -5.61 -30.35
CA GLU A 224 -25.97 -5.31 -31.10
C GLU A 224 -26.02 -3.82 -31.48
N PHE A 225 -25.47 -3.47 -32.65
CA PHE A 225 -25.94 -2.30 -33.40
C PHE A 225 -25.54 -2.38 -34.89
N GLY A 226 -26.57 -2.37 -35.76
CA GLY A 226 -26.48 -2.33 -37.23
C GLY A 226 -26.74 -3.72 -37.84
N GLU A 227 -27.76 -3.96 -38.66
CA GLU A 227 -28.18 -3.13 -39.78
C GLU A 227 -29.62 -3.50 -40.24
N SER A 228 -30.38 -2.47 -40.61
CA SER A 228 -31.72 -2.57 -41.17
C SER A 228 -31.64 -2.59 -42.70
N SER A 229 -32.52 -3.39 -43.31
CA SER A 229 -33.19 -3.24 -44.61
C SER A 229 -32.76 -4.12 -45.80
N ARG A 230 -33.77 -4.88 -46.26
CA ARG A 230 -34.06 -5.47 -47.61
C ARG A 230 -33.33 -6.77 -47.96
N GLU A 231 -33.91 -7.78 -48.60
CA GLU A 231 -35.22 -8.11 -49.18
C GLU A 231 -35.14 -9.64 -49.45
N GLY A 232 -36.24 -10.42 -49.38
CA GLY A 232 -36.19 -11.81 -49.87
C GLY A 232 -37.27 -12.76 -49.34
N MET A 233 -38.10 -13.22 -50.26
CA MET A 233 -39.36 -13.95 -50.09
C MET A 233 -39.19 -15.48 -49.88
N THR A 234 -40.31 -16.11 -49.49
CA THR A 234 -40.72 -17.55 -49.63
C THR A 234 -40.34 -18.61 -48.57
N GLN A 235 -41.36 -18.90 -47.73
CA GLN A 235 -42.11 -20.17 -47.56
C GLN A 235 -41.44 -21.52 -47.16
N THR A 236 -42.27 -22.30 -46.42
CA THR A 236 -42.36 -23.78 -46.26
C THR A 236 -41.49 -24.38 -45.14
N LEU A 237 -41.85 -25.36 -44.29
CA LEU A 237 -43.08 -26.02 -43.79
C LEU A 237 -42.61 -27.12 -42.81
N GLY A 238 -43.31 -27.33 -41.68
CA GLY A 238 -43.30 -28.58 -40.88
C GLY A 238 -42.06 -28.84 -40.00
N SER A 239 -42.12 -29.44 -38.81
CA SER A 239 -43.17 -30.18 -38.10
C SER A 239 -42.65 -30.59 -36.70
N LEU A 240 -43.53 -30.55 -35.68
CA LEU A 240 -43.79 -31.54 -34.60
C LEU A 240 -42.58 -32.31 -34.00
N SER A 241 -42.31 -32.43 -32.68
CA SER A 241 -43.13 -32.85 -31.52
C SER A 241 -42.17 -32.87 -30.29
N GLN A 242 -42.49 -32.31 -29.11
CA GLN A 242 -43.05 -33.01 -27.91
C GLN A 242 -42.27 -34.28 -27.49
N GLY A 243 -41.85 -34.57 -26.26
CA GLY A 243 -41.96 -33.97 -24.93
C GLY A 243 -41.52 -35.00 -23.86
N ASP A 244 -40.95 -34.52 -22.75
CA ASP A 244 -41.03 -35.00 -21.35
C ASP A 244 -40.72 -36.45 -20.87
N LYS A 245 -39.76 -36.49 -19.91
CA LYS A 245 -39.81 -37.01 -18.51
C LYS A 245 -39.49 -38.48 -18.10
N GLU A 246 -38.49 -38.54 -17.21
CA GLU A 246 -38.40 -39.18 -15.87
C GLU A 246 -38.39 -40.72 -15.62
N ARG A 247 -37.20 -41.17 -15.13
CA ARG A 247 -36.81 -41.77 -13.81
C ARG A 247 -37.46 -43.05 -13.20
N SER A 248 -36.54 -43.87 -12.68
CA SER A 248 -36.58 -44.96 -11.65
C SER A 248 -36.86 -46.37 -12.20
N VAL A 249 -36.17 -47.44 -11.76
CA VAL A 249 -36.39 -48.17 -10.49
C VAL A 249 -35.17 -49.05 -10.11
N PHE A 250 -34.98 -49.24 -8.80
CA PHE A 250 -34.06 -50.16 -8.12
C PHE A 250 -34.82 -51.35 -7.50
N SER A 251 -34.26 -52.57 -7.58
CA SER A 251 -34.47 -53.76 -6.69
C SER A 251 -33.70 -54.93 -7.32
N GLY A 252 -33.08 -55.92 -6.65
CA GLY A 252 -32.98 -56.32 -5.26
C GLY A 252 -32.70 -57.84 -5.17
N LYS A 253 -31.67 -58.24 -4.39
CA LYS A 253 -31.53 -59.44 -3.53
C LYS A 253 -31.44 -60.92 -4.06
N SER A 254 -30.37 -61.59 -3.57
CA SER A 254 -30.35 -62.78 -2.66
C SER A 254 -30.14 -64.22 -3.18
N GLU A 255 -28.94 -64.75 -2.90
CA GLU A 255 -28.51 -66.03 -2.25
C GLU A 255 -29.17 -67.43 -2.48
N ARG A 256 -28.24 -68.42 -2.67
CA ARG A 256 -27.97 -69.68 -1.92
C ARG A 256 -28.14 -71.06 -2.61
N GLY A 257 -27.14 -71.95 -2.41
CA GLY A 257 -27.18 -73.43 -2.55
C GLY A 257 -25.94 -74.06 -3.24
N HIS A 258 -24.87 -74.42 -2.52
CA HIS A 258 -24.41 -75.78 -2.09
C HIS A 258 -24.17 -76.82 -3.22
N ASP A 259 -22.93 -77.30 -3.45
CA ASP A 259 -22.38 -78.56 -2.90
C ASP A 259 -20.90 -78.80 -3.30
N SER A 260 -20.28 -79.84 -2.73
CA SER A 260 -18.88 -80.03 -2.33
C SER A 260 -17.96 -80.80 -3.32
N VAL A 261 -16.61 -80.79 -3.11
CA VAL A 261 -15.64 -81.96 -3.13
C VAL A 261 -14.17 -81.60 -3.56
N LEU A 262 -13.20 -81.83 -2.63
CA LEU A 262 -11.77 -82.31 -2.70
C LEU A 262 -10.78 -81.71 -3.76
N THR A 263 -9.47 -81.41 -3.60
CA THR A 263 -8.39 -81.70 -2.61
C THR A 263 -7.06 -80.96 -2.96
N PHE A 264 -6.23 -80.69 -1.93
CA PHE A 264 -4.74 -80.57 -1.81
C PHE A 264 -3.83 -79.54 -2.57
N GLU A 265 -3.05 -78.85 -1.72
CA GLU A 265 -1.63 -78.38 -1.79
C GLU A 265 -1.17 -77.12 -2.58
N ASP A 266 -0.83 -76.10 -1.77
CA ASP A 266 0.42 -75.31 -1.71
C ASP A 266 1.11 -74.84 -2.99
N HIS A 267 1.17 -73.52 -3.21
CA HIS A 267 2.33 -72.81 -3.80
C HIS A 267 2.16 -71.28 -3.69
N LYS A 268 3.12 -70.63 -3.03
CA LYS A 268 3.29 -69.17 -3.01
C LYS A 268 4.35 -68.80 -4.05
N PRO A 269 4.05 -67.97 -5.07
CA PRO A 269 5.09 -67.30 -5.82
C PRO A 269 5.10 -65.79 -5.56
N SER A 270 6.31 -65.33 -5.30
CA SER A 270 6.83 -63.97 -5.20
C SER A 270 6.29 -62.97 -6.24
N VAL A 271 5.86 -61.79 -5.77
CA VAL A 271 5.69 -60.60 -6.60
C VAL A 271 7.08 -60.11 -7.04
N PRO A 272 7.33 -59.84 -8.33
CA PRO A 272 8.62 -59.36 -8.78
C PRO A 272 8.83 -57.89 -8.36
N ILE A 273 9.96 -57.63 -7.71
CA ILE A 273 10.40 -56.32 -7.19
C ILE A 273 10.47 -55.22 -8.28
N THR A 274 10.43 -55.62 -9.55
CA THR A 274 10.52 -54.73 -10.73
C THR A 274 9.36 -53.74 -10.85
N ASN A 275 8.13 -54.11 -10.43
CA ASN A 275 6.97 -53.22 -10.55
C ASN A 275 6.92 -52.14 -9.45
N ILE A 276 7.56 -52.36 -8.32
CA ILE A 276 7.66 -51.39 -7.21
C ILE A 276 8.69 -50.30 -7.57
N ILE A 277 9.77 -50.69 -8.26
CA ILE A 277 10.85 -49.79 -8.67
C ILE A 277 10.34 -48.72 -9.67
N VAL A 278 9.48 -49.10 -10.63
CA VAL A 278 8.94 -48.14 -11.61
C VAL A 278 7.92 -47.18 -10.99
N GLY A 279 7.12 -47.63 -10.01
CA GLY A 279 6.09 -46.81 -9.36
C GLY A 279 6.64 -45.73 -8.41
N VAL A 280 7.85 -45.91 -7.86
CA VAL A 280 8.44 -44.98 -6.88
C VAL A 280 9.52 -44.10 -7.51
N ILE A 281 10.32 -44.62 -8.45
CA ILE A 281 11.47 -43.88 -9.00
C ILE A 281 11.02 -42.83 -10.01
N PHE A 282 10.00 -43.10 -10.82
CA PHE A 282 9.54 -42.21 -11.88
C PHE A 282 8.94 -40.89 -11.36
N PRO A 283 8.09 -40.89 -10.32
CA PRO A 283 7.59 -39.64 -9.70
C PRO A 283 8.71 -38.83 -9.03
N LEU A 284 9.68 -39.49 -8.39
CA LEU A 284 10.80 -38.81 -7.74
C LEU A 284 11.69 -38.10 -8.76
N LEU A 285 12.02 -38.76 -9.88
CA LEU A 285 12.78 -38.12 -10.97
C LEU A 285 12.01 -36.95 -11.59
N GLY A 286 10.69 -37.06 -11.75
CA GLY A 286 9.83 -35.96 -12.19
C GLY A 286 9.90 -34.76 -11.25
N ILE A 287 9.81 -34.99 -9.94
CA ILE A 287 9.93 -33.97 -8.90
C ILE A 287 11.32 -33.31 -8.94
N PHE A 288 12.40 -34.09 -9.06
CA PHE A 288 13.75 -33.56 -9.18
C PHE A 288 13.96 -32.75 -10.46
N CYS A 289 13.37 -33.16 -11.59
CA CYS A 289 13.39 -32.38 -12.83
C CYS A 289 12.64 -31.06 -12.69
N ILE A 290 11.49 -31.05 -12.01
CA ILE A 290 10.73 -29.83 -11.72
C ILE A 290 11.53 -28.89 -10.81
N PHE A 291 12.13 -29.40 -9.74
CA PHE A 291 13.01 -28.60 -8.87
C PHE A 291 14.26 -28.11 -9.59
N PHE A 292 14.85 -28.92 -10.49
CA PHE A 292 16.00 -28.51 -11.30
C PHE A 292 15.64 -27.43 -12.31
N ILE A 293 14.44 -27.52 -12.92
CA ILE A 293 13.87 -26.45 -13.74
C ILE A 293 13.69 -25.21 -12.86
N PHE A 294 13.00 -25.26 -11.71
CA PHE A 294 12.85 -24.07 -10.85
C PHE A 294 14.20 -23.51 -10.35
N TYR A 295 15.18 -24.37 -10.05
CA TYR A 295 16.53 -23.98 -9.64
C TYR A 295 17.32 -23.33 -10.78
N LYS A 296 17.27 -23.88 -12.01
CA LYS A 296 17.92 -23.32 -13.20
C LYS A 296 17.17 -22.09 -13.74
N PHE A 297 15.86 -22.02 -13.51
CA PHE A 297 14.97 -20.87 -13.74
C PHE A 297 14.84 -19.96 -12.50
N THR A 298 15.87 -19.95 -11.64
CA THR A 298 16.11 -18.91 -10.63
C THR A 298 16.64 -17.56 -11.20
N PRO A 299 16.56 -17.17 -12.51
CA PRO A 299 16.61 -15.75 -12.83
C PRO A 299 15.32 -15.02 -12.45
N PHE A 300 14.25 -15.71 -12.02
CA PHE A 300 13.00 -15.04 -11.62
C PHE A 300 13.18 -14.07 -10.45
N LYS A 301 14.13 -14.33 -9.53
CA LYS A 301 14.48 -13.38 -8.47
C LYS A 301 15.14 -12.12 -9.03
N SER A 302 16.00 -12.27 -10.05
CA SER A 302 16.64 -11.14 -10.73
C SER A 302 15.66 -10.39 -11.63
N TRP A 303 14.80 -11.10 -12.35
CA TRP A 303 13.76 -10.53 -13.21
C TRP A 303 12.68 -9.81 -12.39
N LEU A 304 12.18 -10.41 -11.31
CA LEU A 304 11.26 -9.76 -10.36
C LEU A 304 11.92 -8.55 -9.70
N ARG A 305 13.18 -8.66 -9.24
CA ARG A 305 13.93 -7.52 -8.70
C ARG A 305 14.10 -6.44 -9.75
N THR A 306 14.41 -6.79 -11.00
CA THR A 306 14.57 -5.85 -12.12
C THR A 306 13.24 -5.19 -12.46
N HIS A 307 12.13 -5.92 -12.43
CA HIS A 307 10.79 -5.39 -12.71
C HIS A 307 10.31 -4.48 -11.57
N LEU A 308 10.57 -4.84 -10.32
CA LEU A 308 10.29 -4.00 -9.15
C LEU A 308 11.18 -2.75 -9.12
N LEU A 309 12.46 -2.86 -9.51
CA LEU A 309 13.37 -1.72 -9.65
C LEU A 309 12.95 -0.82 -10.82
N LYS A 310 12.59 -1.39 -11.98
CA LYS A 310 12.05 -0.64 -13.12
C LYS A 310 10.76 0.08 -12.76
N LYS A 311 9.83 -0.57 -12.04
CA LYS A 311 8.60 0.07 -11.55
C LYS A 311 8.90 1.22 -10.58
N LYS A 312 9.86 1.03 -9.66
CA LYS A 312 10.32 2.11 -8.75
C LYS A 312 10.98 3.26 -9.51
N ILE A 313 11.73 2.99 -10.58
CA ILE A 313 12.37 4.01 -11.43
C ILE A 313 11.32 4.79 -12.23
N ILE A 314 10.35 4.11 -12.84
CA ILE A 314 9.27 4.77 -13.58
C ILE A 314 8.44 5.65 -12.64
N GLN A 315 8.05 5.11 -11.48
CA GLN A 315 7.36 5.88 -10.44
C GLN A 315 8.21 7.06 -9.96
N TYR A 316 9.53 6.91 -9.86
CA TYR A 316 10.44 8.01 -9.49
C TYR A 316 10.44 9.12 -10.55
N TYR A 317 10.53 8.79 -11.84
CA TYR A 317 10.51 9.78 -12.92
C TYR A 317 9.16 10.47 -13.03
N GLU A 318 8.06 9.72 -12.94
CA GLU A 318 6.71 10.28 -12.91
C GLU A 318 6.49 11.20 -11.69
N VAL A 319 7.14 10.88 -10.57
CA VAL A 319 7.16 11.73 -9.37
C VAL A 319 8.01 12.98 -9.55
N GLU A 320 9.21 12.90 -10.13
CA GLU A 320 10.02 14.09 -10.42
C GLU A 320 9.30 14.99 -11.41
N GLU A 321 8.67 14.43 -12.44
CA GLU A 321 7.86 15.15 -13.41
C GLU A 321 6.62 15.77 -12.75
N TYR A 322 5.93 15.05 -11.85
CA TYR A 322 4.82 15.59 -11.07
C TYR A 322 5.27 16.75 -10.16
N ILE A 323 6.38 16.60 -9.45
CA ILE A 323 6.93 17.66 -8.59
C ILE A 323 7.32 18.87 -9.45
N GLN A 324 8.02 18.67 -10.57
CA GLN A 324 8.38 19.75 -11.50
C GLN A 324 7.16 20.42 -12.10
N LYS A 325 6.12 19.66 -12.47
CA LYS A 325 4.89 20.21 -13.03
C LYS A 325 4.14 21.08 -12.02
N ASN A 326 3.95 20.60 -10.79
CA ASN A 326 3.28 21.41 -9.75
C ASN A 326 4.12 22.63 -9.35
N LEU A 327 5.45 22.51 -9.31
CA LEU A 327 6.34 23.66 -9.12
C LEU A 327 6.12 24.71 -10.22
N ASN A 328 6.14 24.30 -11.49
CA ASN A 328 5.93 25.22 -12.62
C ASN A 328 4.55 25.90 -12.55
N GLU A 329 3.50 25.16 -12.20
CA GLU A 329 2.15 25.73 -12.01
C GLU A 329 2.10 26.77 -10.88
N SER A 330 2.82 26.57 -9.78
CA SER A 330 2.96 27.54 -8.66
C SER A 330 3.74 28.80 -9.04
N TYR A 331 4.78 28.69 -9.88
CA TYR A 331 5.50 29.87 -10.39
C TYR A 331 4.65 30.71 -11.35
N HIS A 332 3.83 30.08 -12.18
CA HIS A 332 2.99 30.80 -13.16
C HIS A 332 1.83 31.57 -12.51
N THR A 333 1.25 31.06 -11.41
CA THR A 333 0.18 31.75 -10.68
C THR A 333 0.69 32.94 -9.87
N ASN A 334 1.87 32.83 -9.24
CA ASN A 334 2.48 33.95 -8.49
C ASN A 334 3.05 35.05 -9.40
N GLY A 335 3.44 34.73 -10.64
CA GLY A 335 3.92 35.71 -11.63
C GLY A 335 2.84 36.67 -12.16
N GLN A 336 1.54 36.32 -12.04
CA GLN A 336 0.44 37.15 -12.53
C GLN A 336 -0.05 38.22 -11.55
N HIS A 337 0.42 38.19 -10.28
CA HIS A 337 0.01 39.16 -9.25
C HIS A 337 0.97 40.35 -9.05
N MET A 338 2.12 40.39 -9.73
CA MET A 338 3.00 41.58 -9.74
C MET A 338 2.67 42.53 -10.90
N ARG A 339 1.53 43.24 -10.79
CA ARG A 339 1.35 44.48 -11.57
C ARG A 339 2.13 45.60 -10.89
N TYR A 340 3.16 46.07 -11.59
CA TYR A 340 3.92 47.27 -11.25
C TYR A 340 2.97 48.47 -11.08
N HIS A 341 3.06 49.14 -9.93
CA HIS A 341 2.61 50.53 -9.78
C HIS A 341 3.81 51.43 -10.12
N PRO A 342 3.77 52.21 -11.22
CA PRO A 342 4.76 53.25 -11.45
C PRO A 342 4.50 54.42 -10.51
N LEU A 343 5.58 54.96 -9.95
CA LEU A 343 5.64 56.19 -9.16
C LEU A 343 5.33 57.43 -9.98
#